data_AF-A0A919ELV8-F1
#
_entry.id   AF-A0A919ELV8-F1
#
_cell.length_a   1.000
_cell.length_b   1.000
_cell.length_c   1.000
_cell.angle_alpha   90.00
_cell.angle_beta   90.00
_cell.angle_gamma   90.00
#
_symmetry.space_group_name_H-M   'P 1'
#
loop_
_entity.id
_entity.type
_entity.pdbx_description
1 polymer ?
#
loop_
_entity_poly.entity_id
_entity_poly.type
_entity_poly.pdbx_seq_one_letter_code
_entity_poly.pdbx_strand_id
1 'polypeptide(L)'
;MEAALKTLEHEFHSEPGSFLLGLRCDLVWDRDAFSRLEKAMRAVCEHLKGAEHLPRWLAEGYYQVATEVPSWTAHPNFPRPEPEDYYASCIERLTDLADWFFRGWHAYLEPHVWTEL
;
A
#
# COMPACT_ATOMS: atom_id res chain seq x y z
N MET A 1 9.28 -6.36 -12.12
CA MET A 1 9.40 -7.11 -10.86
C MET A 1 10.50 -6.55 -9.98
N GLU A 2 11.76 -6.58 -10.39
CA GLU A 2 12.88 -6.05 -9.58
C GLU A 2 12.66 -4.61 -9.07
N ALA A 3 12.21 -3.70 -9.94
CA ALA A 3 11.89 -2.33 -9.54
C ALA A 3 10.79 -2.24 -8.47
N ALA A 4 9.74 -3.07 -8.57
CA ALA A 4 8.67 -3.10 -7.58
C ALA A 4 9.16 -3.64 -6.24
N LEU A 5 9.97 -4.70 -6.24
CA LEU A 5 10.56 -5.25 -5.01
C LEU A 5 11.48 -4.23 -4.33
N LYS A 6 12.31 -3.50 -5.10
CA LYS A 6 13.15 -2.41 -4.57
C LYS A 6 12.31 -1.30 -3.95
N THR A 7 11.21 -0.90 -4.58
CA THR A 7 10.28 0.07 -4.00
C THR A 7 9.69 -0.44 -2.70
N LEU A 8 9.21 -1.69 -2.65
CA LEU A 8 8.63 -2.24 -1.43
C LEU A 8 9.65 -2.42 -0.31
N GLU A 9 10.88 -2.81 -0.63
CA GLU A 9 11.96 -2.90 0.36
C GLU A 9 12.27 -1.51 0.97
N HIS A 10 12.39 -0.48 0.13
CA HIS A 10 12.57 0.90 0.57
C HIS A 10 11.42 1.40 1.46
N GLU A 11 10.18 1.10 1.07
CA GLU A 11 8.98 1.47 1.82
C GLU A 11 8.90 0.72 3.17
N PHE A 12 8.99 -0.61 3.16
CA PHE A 12 8.79 -1.44 4.35
C PHE A 12 9.92 -1.29 5.37
N HIS A 13 11.13 -0.92 4.96
CA HIS A 13 12.20 -0.53 5.88
C HIS A 13 12.10 0.91 6.37
N SER A 14 11.07 1.67 5.96
CA SER A 14 10.89 3.08 6.31
C SER A 14 12.14 3.91 5.98
N GLU A 15 12.72 3.66 4.80
CA GLU A 15 13.93 4.36 4.37
C GLU A 15 13.63 5.86 4.13
N PRO A 16 14.65 6.74 4.18
CA PRO A 16 14.49 8.16 3.90
C PRO A 16 13.84 8.42 2.52
N GLY A 17 12.71 9.13 2.51
CA GLY A 17 11.94 9.43 1.30
C GLY A 17 10.80 8.46 1.01
N SER A 18 10.62 7.43 1.85
CA SER A 18 9.48 6.51 1.78
C SER A 18 8.17 7.17 2.25
N PHE A 19 7.04 6.70 1.71
CA PHE A 19 5.72 7.11 2.17
C PHE A 19 5.52 6.77 3.65
N LEU A 20 5.89 5.56 4.07
CA LEU A 20 5.66 5.11 5.46
C LEU A 20 6.42 5.93 6.49
N LEU A 21 7.67 6.32 6.21
CA LEU A 21 8.45 7.15 7.11
C LEU A 21 7.81 8.55 7.27
N GLY A 22 7.52 9.22 6.15
CA GLY A 22 6.94 10.57 6.17
C GLY A 22 5.55 10.60 6.82
N LEU A 23 4.75 9.56 6.56
CA LEU A 23 3.44 9.44 7.19
C LEU A 23 3.56 9.26 8.72
N ARG A 24 4.44 8.35 9.17
CA ARG A 24 4.54 7.99 10.59
C ARG A 24 5.18 9.08 11.45
N CYS A 25 6.22 9.72 10.93
CA CYS A 25 7.06 10.65 11.69
C CYS A 25 6.63 12.10 11.50
N ASP A 26 6.21 12.47 10.30
CA ASP A 26 5.98 13.88 9.93
C ASP A 26 4.50 14.20 9.69
N LEU A 27 3.62 13.20 9.75
CA LEU A 27 2.19 13.32 9.43
C LEU A 27 1.94 13.85 8.01
N VAL A 28 2.86 13.53 7.09
CA VAL A 28 2.79 13.95 5.69
C VAL A 28 2.21 12.83 4.85
N TRP A 29 1.08 13.11 4.20
CA TRP A 29 0.56 12.26 3.14
C TRP A 29 1.11 12.70 1.78
N ASP A 30 2.23 12.12 1.37
CA ASP A 30 2.80 12.34 0.03
C ASP A 30 2.08 11.45 -0.99
N ARG A 31 1.32 12.09 -1.90
CA ARG A 31 0.52 11.40 -2.93
C ARG A 31 1.38 10.66 -3.93
N ASP A 32 2.54 11.21 -4.31
CA ASP A 32 3.43 10.59 -5.28
C ASP A 32 4.10 9.37 -4.66
N ALA A 33 4.50 9.46 -3.39
CA ALA A 33 5.04 8.33 -2.65
C ALA A 33 3.99 7.22 -2.44
N PHE A 34 2.76 7.59 -2.08
CA PHE A 34 1.64 6.65 -2.00
C PHE A 34 1.41 5.93 -3.34
N SER A 35 1.35 6.67 -4.45
CA SER A 35 1.16 6.09 -5.80
C SER A 35 2.27 5.11 -6.16
N ARG A 36 3.54 5.39 -5.80
CA ARG A 36 4.66 4.46 -6.02
C ARG A 36 4.52 3.19 -5.19
N LEU A 37 4.17 3.30 -3.91
CA LEU A 37 3.93 2.17 -3.01
C LEU A 37 2.78 1.29 -3.55
N GLU A 38 1.62 1.89 -3.84
CA GLU A 38 0.43 1.22 -4.34
C GLU A 38 0.72 0.43 -5.63
N LYS A 39 1.38 1.07 -6.61
CA LYS A 39 1.75 0.43 -7.88
C LYS A 39 2.72 -0.73 -7.67
N ALA A 40 3.68 -0.58 -6.76
CA ALA A 40 4.63 -1.65 -6.44
C ALA A 40 3.93 -2.84 -5.77
N MET A 41 3.02 -2.58 -4.82
CA MET A 41 2.19 -3.61 -4.18
C MET A 41 1.34 -4.35 -5.21
N ARG A 42 0.65 -3.63 -6.10
CA ARG A 42 -0.15 -4.23 -7.17
C ARG A 42 0.69 -5.12 -8.09
N ALA A 43 1.85 -4.64 -8.52
CA ALA A 43 2.74 -5.40 -9.41
C ALA A 43 3.25 -6.71 -8.78
N VAL A 44 3.46 -6.72 -7.45
CA VAL A 44 3.85 -7.92 -6.71
C VAL A 44 2.68 -8.88 -6.54
N CYS A 45 1.46 -8.40 -6.29
CA CYS A 45 0.27 -9.25 -6.24
C CYS A 45 0.03 -9.99 -7.56
N GLU A 46 0.16 -9.30 -8.70
CA GLU A 46 0.04 -9.93 -10.02
C GLU A 46 1.06 -11.05 -10.23
N HIS A 47 2.30 -10.82 -9.81
CA HIS A 47 3.37 -11.78 -9.99
C HIS A 47 3.25 -13.01 -9.09
N LEU A 48 2.71 -12.83 -7.88
CA LEU A 48 2.60 -13.89 -6.88
C LEU A 48 1.20 -14.53 -6.82
N LYS A 49 0.29 -14.17 -7.73
CA LYS A 49 -1.10 -14.67 -7.81
C LYS A 49 -1.25 -16.19 -7.68
N GLY A 50 -0.26 -16.95 -8.17
CA GLY A 50 -0.24 -18.42 -8.11
C GLY A 50 0.89 -19.00 -7.26
N ALA A 51 1.55 -18.21 -6.42
CA ALA A 51 2.66 -18.68 -5.60
C ALA A 51 2.16 -19.51 -4.41
N GLU A 52 2.76 -20.67 -4.17
CA GLU A 52 2.45 -21.51 -2.99
C GLU A 52 3.07 -20.96 -1.70
N HIS A 53 4.12 -20.14 -1.83
CA HIS A 53 4.86 -19.57 -0.71
C HIS A 53 5.06 -18.07 -0.92
N LEU A 54 4.78 -17.31 0.13
CA LEU A 54 4.98 -15.87 0.16
C LEU A 54 6.28 -15.56 0.93
N PRO A 55 7.17 -14.71 0.39
CA PRO A 55 8.33 -14.23 1.13
C PRO A 55 7.88 -13.54 2.42
N ARG A 56 8.45 -13.92 3.57
CA ARG A 56 8.04 -13.41 4.88
C ARG A 56 8.08 -11.88 4.96
N TRP A 57 9.15 -11.27 4.47
CA TRP A 57 9.32 -9.81 4.53
C TRP A 57 8.23 -9.06 3.74
N LEU A 58 7.74 -9.64 2.64
CA LEU A 58 6.59 -9.09 1.92
C LEU A 58 5.31 -9.27 2.74
N ALA A 59 5.07 -10.47 3.28
CA ALA A 59 3.89 -10.73 4.12
C ALA A 59 3.80 -9.77 5.32
N GLU A 60 4.91 -9.54 6.02
CA GLU A 60 5.00 -8.58 7.11
C GLU A 60 4.72 -7.15 6.63
N GLY A 61 5.33 -6.73 5.52
CA GLY A 61 5.14 -5.39 4.97
C GLY A 61 3.70 -5.10 4.52
N TYR A 62 3.06 -6.02 3.79
CA TYR A 62 1.65 -5.87 3.41
C TYR A 62 0.72 -5.82 4.63
N TYR A 63 0.96 -6.69 5.61
CA TYR A 63 0.20 -6.66 6.86
C TYR A 63 0.38 -5.33 7.60
N GLN A 64 1.61 -4.83 7.71
CA GLN A 64 1.91 -3.58 8.37
C GLN A 64 1.23 -2.41 7.65
N VAL A 65 1.34 -2.31 6.33
CA VAL A 65 0.70 -1.24 5.55
C VAL A 65 -0.82 -1.24 5.75
N ALA A 66 -1.46 -2.41 5.68
CA ALA A 66 -2.91 -2.52 5.82
C ALA A 66 -3.44 -2.24 7.24
N THR A 67 -2.61 -2.42 8.28
CA THR A 67 -3.04 -2.24 9.67
C THR A 67 -2.60 -0.92 10.29
N GLU A 68 -1.40 -0.46 9.95
CA GLU A 68 -0.79 0.71 10.56
C GLU A 68 -1.18 2.02 9.87
N VAL A 69 -1.26 2.08 8.53
CA VAL A 69 -1.66 3.31 7.82
C VAL A 69 -3.04 3.81 8.27
N PRO A 70 -4.08 2.95 8.40
CA PRO A 70 -5.36 3.38 8.94
C PRO A 70 -5.24 3.85 10.40
N SER A 71 -4.45 3.16 11.22
CA SER A 71 -4.24 3.52 12.62
C SER A 71 -3.59 4.90 12.78
N TRP A 72 -2.55 5.19 11.99
CA TRP A 72 -1.82 6.47 12.04
C TRP A 72 -2.67 7.64 11.55
N THR A 73 -3.63 7.39 10.65
CA THR A 73 -4.47 8.44 10.05
C THR A 73 -5.86 8.58 10.68
N ALA A 74 -6.24 7.70 11.62
CA ALA A 74 -7.57 7.67 12.22
C ALA A 74 -7.87 8.85 13.18
N HIS A 75 -6.83 9.52 13.70
CA HIS A 75 -7.05 10.57 14.68
C HIS A 75 -7.63 11.85 14.04
N PRO A 76 -8.49 12.61 14.75
CA PRO A 76 -9.16 13.78 14.18
C PRO A 76 -8.18 14.87 13.71
N ASN A 77 -7.04 14.99 14.40
CA ASN A 77 -6.03 16.02 14.11
C ASN A 77 -5.07 15.68 12.96
N PHE A 78 -5.28 14.59 12.22
CA PHE A 78 -4.42 14.24 11.09
C PHE A 78 -4.62 15.26 9.95
N PRO A 79 -3.56 15.83 9.36
CA PRO A 79 -3.70 16.81 8.28
C PRO A 79 -4.36 16.18 7.04
N ARG A 80 -5.48 16.74 6.60
CA ARG A 80 -6.23 16.29 5.41
C ARG A 80 -6.47 17.45 4.45
N PRO A 81 -5.47 17.83 3.62
CA PRO A 81 -5.66 18.83 2.56
C PRO A 81 -6.59 18.37 1.44
N GLU A 82 -6.70 17.06 1.22
CA GLU A 82 -7.58 16.47 0.20
C GLU A 82 -8.97 16.11 0.77
N PRO A 83 -9.99 15.86 -0.07
CA PRO A 83 -11.30 15.39 0.40
C PRO A 83 -11.23 14.09 1.20
N GLU A 84 -12.16 13.88 2.13
CA GLU A 84 -12.20 12.68 2.98
C GLU A 84 -12.23 11.37 2.16
N ASP A 85 -13.03 11.36 1.09
CA ASP A 85 -13.18 10.20 0.19
C ASP A 85 -11.84 9.77 -0.46
N TYR A 86 -10.89 10.69 -0.64
CA TYR A 86 -9.56 10.36 -1.16
C TYR A 86 -8.81 9.43 -0.20
N TYR A 87 -8.74 9.80 1.08
CA TYR A 87 -8.05 9.00 2.08
C TYR A 87 -8.75 7.66 2.32
N ALA A 88 -10.09 7.66 2.35
CA ALA A 88 -10.88 6.44 2.46
C ALA A 88 -10.59 5.48 1.29
N SER A 89 -10.58 5.99 0.06
CA SER A 89 -10.27 5.18 -1.15
C SER A 89 -8.83 4.64 -1.11
N CYS A 90 -7.87 5.43 -0.64
CA CYS A 90 -6.49 4.99 -0.49
C CYS A 90 -6.34 3.87 0.55
N ILE A 91 -6.98 4.02 1.71
CA ILE A 91 -6.96 3.02 2.78
C ILE A 91 -7.65 1.72 2.34
N GLU A 92 -8.78 1.82 1.65
CA GLU A 92 -9.46 0.67 1.05
C GLU A 92 -8.55 -0.04 0.05
N ARG A 93 -7.88 0.70 -0.84
CA ARG A 93 -6.92 0.14 -1.79
C ARG A 93 -5.79 -0.64 -1.12
N LEU A 94 -5.21 -0.13 -0.04
CA LEU A 94 -4.15 -0.83 0.70
C LEU A 94 -4.67 -2.15 1.30
N THR A 95 -5.91 -2.13 1.81
CA THR A 95 -6.57 -3.31 2.38
C THR A 95 -6.83 -4.37 1.30
N ASP A 96 -7.37 -3.96 0.16
CA ASP A 96 -7.65 -4.84 -0.98
C ASP A 96 -6.37 -5.48 -1.54
N LEU A 97 -5.28 -4.71 -1.62
CA LEU A 97 -3.98 -5.21 -2.08
C LEU A 97 -3.38 -6.23 -1.10
N ALA A 98 -3.52 -6.02 0.21
CA ALA A 98 -3.10 -7.00 1.20
C ALA A 98 -3.95 -8.27 1.15
N ASP A 99 -5.27 -8.16 1.04
CA ASP A 99 -6.16 -9.33 0.89
C ASP A 99 -5.79 -10.13 -0.37
N TRP A 100 -5.59 -9.44 -1.51
CA TRP A 100 -5.13 -10.08 -2.74
C TRP A 100 -3.78 -10.77 -2.56
N PHE A 101 -2.79 -10.12 -1.96
CA PHE A 101 -1.47 -10.71 -1.73
C PHE A 101 -1.55 -12.04 -0.99
N PHE A 102 -2.42 -12.15 0.03
CA PHE A 102 -2.58 -13.38 0.81
C PHE A 102 -3.47 -14.43 0.15
N ARG A 103 -4.48 -14.02 -0.62
CA ARG A 103 -5.43 -14.95 -1.25
C ARG A 103 -5.02 -15.45 -2.63
N GLY A 104 -4.18 -14.70 -3.33
CA GLY A 104 -3.86 -14.96 -4.73
C GLY A 104 -4.98 -14.56 -5.71
N TRP A 105 -5.99 -13.79 -5.28
CA TRP A 105 -7.00 -13.21 -6.17
C TRP A 105 -7.59 -11.94 -5.54
N HIS A 106 -8.04 -11.00 -6.38
CA HIS A 106 -8.73 -9.78 -5.94
C HIS A 106 -10.24 -9.86 -6.18
N ALA A 107 -11.02 -9.08 -5.43
CA ALA A 107 -12.48 -9.06 -5.51
C ALA A 107 -13.05 -8.25 -6.70
N TYR A 108 -12.22 -7.51 -7.44
CA TYR A 108 -12.67 -6.68 -8.56
C TYR A 108 -13.18 -7.51 -9.76
N LEU A 109 -14.24 -7.01 -10.41
CA LEU A 109 -14.79 -7.60 -11.63
C LEU A 109 -13.89 -7.34 -12.83
N GLU A 110 -13.69 -8.37 -13.65
CA GLU A 110 -12.88 -8.27 -14.87
C GLU A 110 -13.70 -7.82 -16.09
N PRO A 111 -13.15 -6.94 -16.95
CA PRO A 111 -11.84 -6.30 -16.84
C PRO A 111 -11.85 -5.16 -15.81
N HIS A 112 -10.92 -5.19 -14.85
CA HIS A 112 -10.79 -4.08 -13.90
C HIS A 112 -9.79 -3.02 -14.39
N VAL A 113 -10.18 -1.75 -14.32
CA VAL A 113 -9.30 -0.61 -14.59
C VAL A 113 -8.92 0.06 -13.28
N TRP A 114 -7.65 -0.02 -12.93
CA TRP A 114 -7.10 0.64 -11.75
C TRP A 114 -7.07 2.16 -11.97
N THR A 115 -7.93 2.87 -11.25
CA THR A 115 -7.89 4.34 -11.22
C THR A 115 -6.70 4.81 -10.38
N GLU A 116 -6.04 5.86 -10.85
CA GLU A 116 -5.06 6.62 -10.07
C GLU A 116 -5.81 7.36 -8.96
N LEU A 117 -5.26 7.30 -7.75
CA LEU A 117 -5.74 7.99 -6.55
C LEU A 117 -4.82 9.17 -6.27
#